data_AF-A0A2D9D7J2-F1
#
_entry.id   AF-A0A2D9D7J2-F1
#
_cell.length_a   1.000
_cell.length_b   1.000
_cell.length_c   1.000
_cell.angle_alpha   90.00
_cell.angle_beta   90.00
_cell.angle_gamma   90.00
#
_symmetry.space_group_name_H-M   'P 1'
#
loop_
_entity.id
_entity.type
_entity.pdbx_description
1 polymer ?
#
loop_
_entity_poly.entity_id
_entity_poly.type
_entity_poly.pdbx_seq_one_letter_code
_entity_poly.pdbx_strand_id
1 'polypeptide(L)'
;MFESSIVGVFKTIVFIIGVSVIIRFIGRLLIIKRNINDEKDFLNKRRKEEKLKRFVNKNEGKITIKKSSSKEENYEDVGYKEVD
;
A
#
# COMPACT_ATOMS: atom_id res chain seq x y z
N MET A 1 -25.89 -20.65 -46.51
CA MET A 1 -26.44 -19.69 -45.51
C MET A 1 -26.11 -20.09 -44.07
N PHE A 2 -26.20 -21.38 -43.70
CA PHE A 2 -25.88 -21.86 -42.34
C PHE A 2 -24.39 -21.85 -41.96
N GLU A 3 -23.48 -22.11 -42.90
CA GLU A 3 -22.03 -22.16 -42.64
C GLU A 3 -21.45 -20.80 -42.20
N SER A 4 -21.87 -19.69 -42.82
CA SER A 4 -21.41 -18.35 -42.42
C SER A 4 -21.86 -17.96 -41.01
N SER A 5 -23.02 -18.45 -40.57
CA SER A 5 -23.52 -18.19 -39.21
C SER A 5 -22.71 -18.95 -38.16
N ILE A 6 -22.34 -20.20 -38.43
CA ILE A 6 -21.57 -21.03 -37.48
C ILE A 6 -20.16 -20.46 -37.27
N VAL A 7 -19.52 -19.98 -38.36
CA VAL A 7 -18.16 -19.40 -38.31
C VAL A 7 -18.16 -18.09 -37.53
N GLY A 8 -19.17 -17.24 -37.73
CA GLY A 8 -19.32 -15.97 -36.99
C GLY A 8 -19.48 -16.17 -35.49
N VAL A 9 -20.31 -17.14 -35.10
CA VAL A 9 -20.52 -17.50 -33.68
C VAL A 9 -19.23 -18.06 -33.07
N PHE A 10 -18.55 -18.99 -33.76
CA PHE A 10 -17.31 -19.58 -33.26
C PHE A 10 -16.21 -18.54 -33.06
N LYS A 11 -16.03 -17.63 -34.03
CA LYS A 11 -15.05 -16.54 -33.93
C LYS A 11 -15.33 -15.61 -32.74
N THR A 12 -16.61 -15.34 -32.47
CA THR A 12 -17.04 -14.52 -31.32
C THR A 12 -16.73 -15.20 -30.00
N ILE A 13 -17.00 -16.50 -29.88
CA ILE A 13 -16.68 -17.28 -28.67
C ILE A 13 -15.17 -17.29 -28.41
N VAL A 14 -14.36 -17.52 -29.45
CA VAL A 14 -12.90 -17.49 -29.34
C VAL A 14 -12.41 -16.11 -28.89
N PHE A 15 -12.99 -15.03 -29.41
CA PHE A 15 -12.65 -13.67 -28.98
C PHE A 15 -12.98 -13.43 -27.50
N ILE A 16 -14.16 -13.85 -27.05
CA ILE A 16 -14.58 -13.71 -25.65
C ILE A 16 -13.62 -14.48 -24.73
N ILE A 17 -13.26 -15.70 -25.10
CA ILE A 17 -12.31 -16.51 -24.33
C ILE A 17 -10.94 -15.85 -24.31
N GLY A 18 -10.44 -15.38 -25.46
CA GLY A 18 -9.16 -14.70 -25.57
C GLY A 18 -9.10 -13.45 -24.68
N VAL A 19 -10.10 -12.58 -24.76
CA VAL A 19 -10.20 -11.37 -23.93
C VAL A 19 -10.32 -11.72 -22.44
N SER A 20 -11.12 -12.74 -22.08
CA SER A 20 -11.29 -13.19 -20.69
C SER A 20 -9.96 -13.64 -20.08
N VAL A 21 -9.15 -14.39 -20.83
CA VAL A 21 -7.83 -14.85 -20.38
C VAL A 21 -6.88 -13.66 -20.18
N ILE A 22 -6.87 -12.70 -21.11
CA ILE A 22 -6.07 -11.49 -20.99
C ILE A 22 -6.45 -10.72 -19.72
N ILE A 23 -7.74 -10.41 -19.52
CA ILE A 23 -8.20 -9.67 -18.34
C ILE A 23 -7.78 -10.38 -17.04
N ARG A 24 -7.93 -11.71 -16.98
CA ARG A 24 -7.49 -12.50 -15.81
C ARG A 24 -5.99 -12.40 -15.56
N PHE A 25 -5.18 -12.39 -16.61
CA PHE A 25 -3.73 -12.25 -16.49
C PHE A 25 -3.35 -10.88 -15.92
N ILE A 26 -3.91 -9.79 -16.45
CA ILE A 26 -3.67 -8.43 -15.93
C ILE A 26 -4.16 -8.32 -14.48
N GLY A 27 -5.33 -8.86 -14.15
CA GLY A 27 -5.86 -8.83 -12.78
C GLY A 27 -4.91 -9.46 -11.76
N ARG A 28 -4.30 -10.60 -12.08
CA ARG A 28 -3.29 -11.24 -11.21
C ARG A 28 -2.03 -10.40 -11.04
N LEU A 29 -1.54 -9.78 -12.11
CA LEU A 29 -0.38 -8.89 -12.04
C LEU A 29 -0.63 -7.67 -11.13
N LEU A 30 -1.82 -7.08 -11.21
CA LEU A 30 -2.19 -5.95 -10.36
C LEU A 30 -2.27 -6.33 -8.88
N ILE A 31 -2.79 -7.51 -8.56
CA ILE A 31 -2.83 -8.02 -7.17
C ILE A 31 -1.41 -8.20 -6.63
N ILE A 32 -0.51 -8.81 -7.41
CA ILE A 32 0.88 -9.02 -7.01
C ILE A 32 1.58 -7.66 -6.79
N LYS A 33 1.41 -6.71 -7.72
CA LYS A 33 1.98 -5.37 -7.61
C LYS A 33 1.51 -4.65 -6.34
N ARG A 34 0.21 -4.76 -6.03
CA ARG A 34 -0.35 -4.18 -4.80
C ARG A 34 0.23 -4.82 -3.55
N ASN A 35 0.31 -6.15 -3.51
CA ASN A 35 0.87 -6.87 -2.37
C ASN A 35 2.33 -6.46 -2.08
N ILE A 36 3.16 -6.31 -3.12
CA ILE A 36 4.55 -5.85 -2.97
C ILE A 36 4.62 -4.41 -2.41
N ASN A 37 3.69 -3.55 -2.82
CA ASN A 37 3.65 -2.19 -2.31
C ASN A 37 3.20 -2.15 -0.85
N ASP A 38 2.15 -2.90 -0.52
CA ASP A 38 1.62 -3.02 0.84
C ASP A 38 2.66 -3.60 1.79
N GLU A 39 3.45 -4.58 1.36
CA GLU A 39 4.54 -5.17 2.14
C GLU A 39 5.64 -4.14 2.45
N LYS A 40 6.04 -3.32 1.46
CA LYS A 40 7.03 -2.25 1.68
C LYS A 40 6.53 -1.21 2.67
N ASP A 41 5.29 -0.79 2.54
CA ASP A 41 4.67 0.20 3.43
C ASP A 41 4.54 -0.35 4.86
N PHE A 42 4.17 -1.62 4.99
CA PHE A 42 4.11 -2.31 6.27
C PHE A 42 5.49 -2.41 6.95
N LEU A 43 6.53 -2.84 6.22
CA LEU A 43 7.89 -2.92 6.73
C LEU A 43 8.43 -1.55 7.17
N ASN A 44 8.12 -0.49 6.42
CA ASN A 44 8.51 0.87 6.78
C ASN A 44 7.83 1.34 8.07
N LYS A 45 6.54 1.05 8.25
CA LYS A 45 5.82 1.35 9.50
C LYS A 45 6.42 0.59 10.69
N ARG A 46 6.64 -0.72 10.55
CA ARG A 46 7.28 -1.56 11.59
C ARG A 46 8.65 -1.02 12.01
N ARG A 47 9.49 -0.63 11.04
CA ARG A 47 10.81 -0.04 11.33
C ARG A 47 10.72 1.28 12.10
N LYS A 48 9.73 2.13 11.77
CA LYS A 48 9.50 3.38 12.51
C LYS A 48 9.05 3.10 13.95
N GLU A 49 8.12 2.18 14.14
CA GLU A 49 7.66 1.76 15.47
C GLU A 49 8.80 1.17 16.31
N GLU A 50 9.63 0.31 15.75
CA GLU A 50 10.80 -0.24 16.46
C GLU A 50 11.79 0.84 16.85
N LYS A 51 12.09 1.79 15.95
CA LYS A 51 12.96 2.93 16.25
C LYS A 51 12.38 3.77 17.39
N LEU A 52 11.08 4.02 17.37
CA LEU A 52 10.40 4.76 18.42
C LEU A 52 10.47 4.02 19.76
N LYS A 53 10.15 2.72 19.79
CA LYS A 53 10.27 1.88 21.00
C LYS A 53 11.69 1.88 21.55
N ARG A 54 12.71 1.72 20.70
CA ARG A 54 14.13 1.77 21.11
C ARG A 54 14.51 3.15 21.66
N PHE A 55 14.02 4.22 21.03
CA PHE A 55 14.27 5.58 21.49
C PHE A 55 13.60 5.85 22.84
N VAL A 56 12.35 5.46 23.01
CA VAL A 56 11.60 5.58 24.26
C VAL A 56 12.30 4.79 25.35
N ASN A 57 12.57 3.49 25.17
CA ASN A 57 13.25 2.66 26.17
C ASN A 57 14.64 3.22 26.55
N LYS A 58 15.38 3.83 25.60
CA LYS A 58 16.70 4.42 25.87
C LYS A 58 16.61 5.76 26.63
N ASN A 59 15.49 6.46 26.53
CA ASN A 59 15.25 7.76 27.14
C ASN A 59 14.23 7.72 28.28
N GLU A 60 13.69 6.55 28.60
CA GLU A 60 12.83 6.33 29.74
C GLU A 60 13.59 6.73 31.02
N GLY A 61 13.01 7.63 31.80
CA GLY A 61 13.66 8.22 32.99
C GLY A 61 14.64 9.38 32.71
N LYS A 62 14.89 9.76 31.44
CA LYS A 62 15.68 10.96 31.12
C LYS A 62 14.79 12.17 30.91
N ILE A 63 14.92 13.16 31.77
CA ILE A 63 14.27 14.46 31.66
C ILE A 63 15.17 15.42 30.88
N THR A 64 14.77 15.80 29.67
CA THR A 64 15.43 16.86 28.91
C THR A 64 14.72 18.18 29.18
N ILE A 65 15.33 19.04 30.00
CA ILE A 65 14.83 20.40 30.25
C ILE A 65 15.25 21.27 29.07
N LYS A 66 14.37 21.48 28.09
CA LYS A 66 14.60 22.48 27.05
C LYS A 66 14.48 23.87 27.68
N LYS A 67 15.62 24.56 27.88
CA LYS A 67 15.61 25.99 28.24
C LYS A 67 15.11 26.78 27.03
N SER A 68 14.07 27.58 27.23
CA SER A 68 13.51 28.46 26.20
C SER A 68 14.49 29.59 25.86
N SER A 69 15.43 29.35 24.97
CA SER A 69 16.05 30.44 24.22
C SER A 69 15.43 30.46 22.83
N SER A 70 14.38 31.27 22.70
CA SER A 70 13.98 32.00 21.49
C SER A 70 14.69 31.57 20.20
N LYS A 71 14.17 30.50 19.57
CA LYS A 71 14.21 30.29 18.14
C LYS A 71 13.06 29.37 17.80
N GLU A 72 12.19 29.83 16.91
CA GLU A 72 11.09 29.07 16.33
C GLU A 72 11.65 27.83 15.62
N GLU A 73 11.84 26.73 16.36
CA GLU A 73 12.01 25.42 15.76
C GLU A 73 10.63 24.81 15.60
N ASN A 74 10.28 24.51 14.35
CA ASN A 74 9.07 23.80 13.94
C ASN A 74 8.85 22.56 14.81
N TYR A 75 7.97 22.68 15.81
CA TYR A 75 7.42 21.55 16.53
C TYR A 75 6.39 20.91 15.60
N GLU A 76 6.72 19.73 15.06
CA GLU A 76 5.77 18.93 14.30
C GLU A 76 4.80 18.28 15.31
N ASP A 77 3.66 18.92 15.49
CA ASP A 77 2.56 18.47 16.35
C ASP A 77 2.01 17.15 15.79
N VAL A 78 2.42 16.04 16.41
CA VAL A 78 1.86 14.71 16.11
C VAL A 78 0.51 14.59 16.81
N GLY A 79 -0.50 15.22 16.22
CA GLY A 79 -1.88 15.12 16.65
C GLY A 79 -2.37 13.67 16.55
N TYR A 80 -2.44 12.98 17.69
CA TYR A 80 -3.14 11.71 17.80
C TYR A 80 -4.64 12.00 17.75
N LYS A 81 -5.30 11.59 16.66
CA LYS A 81 -6.77 11.50 16.65
C LYS A 81 -7.16 10.27 17.45
N GLU A 82 -7.77 10.49 18.61
CA GLU A 82 -8.52 9.45 19.31
C GLU A 82 -9.67 9.01 18.39
N VAL A 83 -9.79 7.69 18.23
CA VAL A 83 -10.89 7.05 17.50
C VAL A 83 -11.96 6.76 18.55
N ASP A 84 -13.08 7.47 18.44
CA ASP A 84 -14.34 7.18 19.15
C ASP A 84 -15.15 6.15 18.35
#